data_AF-A0A101XVP7-F1
#
_entry.id   AF-A0A101XVP7-F1
#
_cell.length_a   1.000
_cell.length_b   1.000
_cell.length_c   1.000
_cell.angle_alpha   90.00
_cell.angle_beta   90.00
_cell.angle_gamma   90.00
#
_symmetry.space_group_name_H-M   'P 1'
#
loop_
_entity.id
_entity.type
_entity.pdbx_description
1 polymer ?
#
loop_
_entity_poly.entity_id
_entity_poly.type
_entity_poly.pdbx_seq_one_letter_code
_entity_poly.pdbx_strand_id
1 'polypeptide(L)'
;MLNTGIGMVLLLIMSISLLFTSPEQLGQLADIPQLQQYLNTLAPLFVSLFVALSCTTSSSISLEGNNLWILRSSPVPKHIILLSKVAVNLTITVPITVVSCVLLMISLGTGWADSLLLLAIPVIYACYTALMGIIVNLKLPKLEWTNEVQVVKQSAAVLVAMLLGFISLIIPAGLSFVLTSVDGRVIMLGAGVILAGVSAGMYRYVKAQGEGLFLRL
;
A
#
# COMPACT_ATOMS: atom_id res chain seq x y z
N MET A 1 -3.30 14.56 -7.07
CA MET A 1 -4.46 13.68 -6.86
C MET A 1 -4.49 12.48 -7.81
N LEU A 2 -4.18 12.63 -9.11
CA LEU A 2 -4.17 11.52 -10.08
C LEU A 2 -3.26 10.34 -9.65
N ASN A 3 -1.99 10.56 -9.32
CA ASN A 3 -1.06 9.45 -8.99
C ASN A 3 -1.49 8.62 -7.76
N THR A 4 -2.32 9.20 -6.89
CA THR A 4 -2.67 8.65 -5.59
C THR A 4 -3.96 7.84 -5.59
N GLY A 5 -4.85 8.08 -6.55
CA GLY A 5 -6.09 7.32 -6.76
C GLY A 5 -6.04 6.39 -7.97
N ILE A 6 -5.16 6.64 -8.94
CA ILE A 6 -5.04 5.81 -10.15
C ILE A 6 -4.75 4.35 -9.80
N GLY A 7 -3.88 4.06 -8.83
CA GLY A 7 -3.54 2.68 -8.48
C GLY A 7 -4.76 1.86 -8.06
N MET A 8 -5.62 2.42 -7.22
CA MET A 8 -6.87 1.79 -6.80
C MET A 8 -7.90 1.68 -7.93
N VAL A 9 -8.05 2.72 -8.75
CA VAL A 9 -8.96 2.69 -9.90
C VAL A 9 -8.52 1.64 -10.93
N LEU A 10 -7.22 1.56 -11.22
CA LEU A 10 -6.65 0.59 -12.15
C LEU A 10 -6.82 -0.84 -11.63
N LEU A 11 -6.61 -1.06 -10.33
CA LEU A 11 -6.84 -2.33 -9.66
C LEU A 11 -8.31 -2.78 -9.75
N LEU A 12 -9.25 -1.85 -9.64
CA LEU A 12 -10.68 -2.12 -9.81
C LEU A 12 -11.01 -2.50 -11.26
N ILE A 13 -10.52 -1.73 -12.23
CA ILE A 13 -10.70 -2.02 -13.67
C ILE A 13 -10.10 -3.39 -14.04
N MET A 14 -8.90 -3.69 -13.55
CA MET A 14 -8.25 -4.98 -13.79
C MET A 14 -9.06 -6.13 -13.17
N SER A 15 -9.52 -5.98 -11.93
CA SER A 15 -10.34 -7.00 -11.27
C SER A 15 -11.65 -7.27 -12.01
N ILE A 16 -12.29 -6.23 -12.56
CA ILE A 16 -13.49 -6.37 -13.39
C ILE A 16 -13.16 -7.03 -14.73
N SER A 17 -12.06 -6.64 -15.38
CA SER A 17 -11.65 -7.20 -16.67
C SER A 17 -11.40 -8.72 -16.58
N LEU A 18 -10.77 -9.16 -15.50
CA LEU A 18 -10.54 -10.58 -15.22
C LEU A 18 -11.84 -11.37 -14.93
N LEU A 19 -12.96 -10.74 -14.59
CA LEU A 19 -14.24 -11.44 -14.49
C LEU A 19 -14.81 -11.83 -15.87
N PHE A 20 -14.52 -11.03 -16.90
CA PHE A 20 -15.00 -11.29 -18.26
C PHE A 20 -14.01 -12.10 -19.09
N THR A 21 -12.72 -12.11 -18.71
CA THR A 21 -11.67 -12.84 -19.43
C THR A 21 -11.13 -13.96 -18.56
N SER A 22 -11.34 -15.21 -18.96
CA SER A 22 -10.81 -16.35 -18.19
C SER A 22 -9.28 -16.34 -18.14
N PRO A 23 -8.66 -16.66 -16.99
CA PRO A 23 -7.20 -16.78 -16.87
C PRO A 23 -6.60 -17.78 -17.87
N GLU A 24 -7.39 -18.79 -18.26
CA GLU A 24 -7.02 -19.81 -19.25
C GLU A 24 -6.92 -19.24 -20.67
N GLN A 25 -7.86 -18.38 -21.09
CA GLN A 25 -7.79 -17.67 -22.38
C GLN A 25 -6.61 -16.68 -22.42
N LEU A 26 -6.31 -16.01 -21.32
CA LEU A 26 -5.13 -15.14 -21.21
C LEU A 26 -3.83 -15.93 -21.30
N GLY A 27 -3.77 -17.13 -20.71
CA GLY A 27 -2.62 -18.02 -20.81
C GLY A 27 -2.35 -18.49 -22.24
N GLN A 28 -3.41 -18.74 -23.00
CA GLN A 28 -3.31 -19.12 -24.42
C GLN A 28 -2.91 -17.95 -25.33
N LEU A 29 -3.35 -16.72 -25.02
CA LEU A 29 -2.95 -15.50 -25.73
C LEU A 29 -1.50 -15.07 -25.44
N ALA A 30 -1.01 -15.35 -24.22
CA ALA A 30 0.32 -14.95 -23.77
C ALA A 30 1.41 -16.02 -23.97
N ASP A 31 1.05 -17.22 -24.43
CA ASP A 31 1.97 -18.36 -24.62
C ASP A 31 2.72 -18.77 -23.33
N ILE A 32 2.12 -18.52 -22.15
CA ILE A 32 2.70 -18.84 -20.84
C ILE A 32 1.96 -20.06 -20.27
N PRO A 33 2.56 -21.25 -20.27
CA PRO A 33 1.97 -22.42 -19.64
C PRO A 33 1.81 -22.18 -18.13
N GLN A 34 0.68 -22.63 -17.57
CA GLN A 34 0.34 -22.55 -16.13
C GLN A 34 0.11 -21.12 -15.58
N LEU A 35 -0.23 -20.14 -16.43
CA LEU A 35 -0.51 -18.75 -16.01
C LEU A 35 -1.47 -18.65 -14.81
N GLN A 36 -2.49 -19.51 -14.73
CA GLN A 36 -3.45 -19.54 -13.63
C GLN A 36 -2.82 -19.86 -12.26
N GLN A 37 -1.83 -20.76 -12.22
CA GLN A 37 -1.13 -21.13 -10.99
C GLN A 37 -0.20 -20.01 -10.51
N TYR A 38 0.47 -19.33 -11.45
CA TYR A 38 1.26 -18.14 -11.15
C TYR A 38 0.39 -16.95 -10.71
N LEU A 39 -0.76 -16.74 -11.36
CA LEU A 39 -1.71 -15.70 -10.98
C LEU A 39 -2.28 -15.94 -9.58
N ASN A 40 -2.64 -17.17 -9.22
CA ASN A 40 -3.13 -17.47 -7.86
C ASN A 40 -2.07 -17.19 -6.78
N THR A 41 -0.82 -17.59 -7.01
CA THR A 41 0.28 -17.32 -6.07
C THR A 41 0.66 -15.84 -6.01
N LEU A 42 0.68 -15.12 -7.14
CA LEU A 42 1.17 -13.75 -7.20
C LEU A 42 0.07 -12.70 -7.07
N ALA A 43 -1.21 -13.04 -7.22
CA ALA A 43 -2.33 -12.10 -7.13
C ALA A 43 -2.30 -11.24 -5.86
N PRO A 44 -2.05 -11.78 -4.64
CA PRO A 44 -1.96 -10.95 -3.43
C PRO A 44 -0.85 -9.90 -3.51
N LEU A 45 0.25 -10.20 -4.20
CA LEU A 45 1.38 -9.30 -4.39
C LEU A 45 1.12 -8.27 -5.49
N PHE A 46 0.42 -8.65 -6.55
CA PHE A 46 -0.04 -7.70 -7.56
C PHE A 46 -1.04 -6.69 -6.98
N VAL A 47 -2.00 -7.15 -6.17
CA VAL A 47 -2.95 -6.28 -5.48
C VAL A 47 -2.21 -5.34 -4.54
N SER A 48 -1.25 -5.85 -3.75
CA SER A 48 -0.47 -5.01 -2.83
C SER A 48 0.41 -3.98 -3.55
N LEU A 49 0.83 -4.23 -4.79
CA LEU A 49 1.59 -3.26 -5.60
C LEU A 49 0.74 -2.01 -5.88
N PHE A 50 -0.49 -2.21 -6.33
CA PHE A 50 -1.42 -1.12 -6.62
C PHE A 50 -1.83 -0.35 -5.36
N VAL A 51 -1.95 -1.05 -4.24
CA VAL A 51 -2.16 -0.43 -2.92
C VAL A 51 -0.96 0.44 -2.55
N ALA A 52 0.27 -0.05 -2.73
CA ALA A 52 1.50 0.69 -2.43
C ALA A 52 1.68 1.93 -3.31
N LEU A 53 1.24 1.87 -4.57
CA LEU A 53 1.22 3.02 -5.48
C LEU A 53 0.20 4.09 -5.07
N SER A 54 -0.85 3.70 -4.33
CA SER A 54 -1.96 4.59 -3.95
C SER A 54 -1.77 5.30 -2.61
N CYS A 55 -0.54 5.41 -2.11
CA CYS A 55 -0.26 5.97 -0.78
C CYS A 55 -0.43 7.50 -0.73
N THR A 56 -1.57 7.97 -0.20
CA THR A 56 -1.89 9.42 -0.04
C THR A 56 -1.20 10.08 1.16
N THR A 57 -0.76 9.30 2.14
CA THR A 57 -0.20 9.83 3.38
C THR A 57 1.19 10.46 3.19
N SER A 58 1.90 10.04 2.14
CA SER A 58 3.23 10.55 1.74
C SER A 58 3.29 12.04 1.41
N SER A 59 2.15 12.69 1.14
CA SER A 59 2.06 14.14 0.88
C SER A 59 1.11 14.89 1.83
N SER A 60 0.37 14.18 2.69
CA SER A 60 -0.70 14.74 3.52
C SER A 60 -0.30 15.77 4.59
N ILE A 61 0.97 15.81 5.03
CA ILE A 61 1.48 16.82 5.99
C ILE A 61 2.10 17.99 5.24
N SER A 62 2.91 17.70 4.22
CA SER A 62 3.47 18.73 3.33
C SER A 62 2.40 19.61 2.66
N LEU A 63 1.21 19.05 2.38
CA LEU A 63 0.05 19.80 1.86
C LEU A 63 -0.52 20.83 2.84
N GLU A 64 -0.24 20.71 4.13
CA GLU A 64 -0.70 21.71 5.11
C GLU A 64 0.13 22.98 5.06
N GLY A 65 1.42 22.89 4.66
CA GLY A 65 2.28 24.04 4.35
C GLY A 65 2.10 25.22 5.31
N ASN A 66 1.61 26.34 4.77
CA ASN A 66 1.37 27.59 5.52
C ASN A 66 0.28 27.50 6.59
N ASN A 67 -0.57 26.49 6.60
CA ASN A 67 -1.62 26.28 7.60
C ASN A 67 -1.18 25.35 8.74
N LEU A 68 0.07 24.87 8.74
CA LEU A 68 0.60 23.98 9.77
C LEU A 68 0.53 24.59 11.19
N TRP A 69 0.57 25.93 11.31
CA TRP A 69 0.45 26.62 12.60
C TRP A 69 -0.90 26.38 13.28
N ILE A 70 -2.00 26.21 12.52
CA ILE A 70 -3.34 25.93 13.05
C ILE A 70 -3.34 24.57 13.76
N LEU A 71 -2.64 23.60 13.18
CA LEU A 71 -2.54 22.26 13.75
C LEU A 71 -1.57 22.22 14.93
N ARG A 72 -0.61 23.15 15.02
CA ARG A 72 0.23 23.31 16.21
C ARG A 72 -0.54 23.91 17.38
N SER A 73 -1.34 24.95 17.15
CA SER A 73 -2.13 25.61 18.20
C SER A 73 -3.33 24.79 18.67
N SER A 74 -3.74 23.76 17.90
CA SER A 74 -4.82 22.85 18.30
C SER A 74 -4.51 22.09 19.60
N PRO A 75 -5.46 22.00 20.56
CA PRO A 75 -5.32 21.32 21.85
C PRO A 75 -5.42 19.79 21.73
N VAL A 76 -5.01 19.24 20.58
CA VAL A 76 -5.03 17.81 20.29
C VAL A 76 -3.59 17.32 20.20
N PRO A 77 -3.27 16.17 20.81
CA PRO A 77 -1.92 15.62 20.74
C PRO A 77 -1.57 15.21 19.30
N LYS A 78 -0.35 15.54 18.87
CA LYS A 78 0.02 15.50 17.44
C LYS A 78 0.05 14.09 16.86
N HIS A 79 0.31 13.08 17.70
CA HIS A 79 0.23 11.69 17.29
C HIS A 79 -1.20 11.29 16.85
N ILE A 80 -2.25 11.89 17.42
CA ILE A 80 -3.64 11.65 16.99
C ILE A 80 -3.91 12.30 15.63
N ILE A 81 -3.36 13.49 15.37
CA ILE A 81 -3.48 14.17 14.07
C ILE A 81 -2.80 13.36 12.96
N LEU A 82 -1.64 12.76 13.26
CA LEU A 82 -0.95 11.89 12.31
C LEU A 82 -1.74 10.60 12.06
N LEU A 83 -2.23 9.95 13.12
CA LEU A 83 -3.02 8.74 13.01
C LEU A 83 -4.37 8.96 12.33
N SER A 84 -5.00 10.13 12.50
CA SER A 84 -6.26 10.43 11.80
C SER A 84 -6.05 10.53 10.29
N LYS A 85 -4.92 11.08 9.82
CA LYS A 85 -4.55 11.09 8.40
C LYS A 85 -4.31 9.67 7.87
N VAL A 86 -3.69 8.78 8.65
CA VAL A 86 -3.58 7.34 8.30
C VAL A 86 -4.96 6.71 8.21
N ALA A 87 -5.83 6.97 9.19
CA ALA A 87 -7.17 6.39 9.26
C ALA A 87 -8.04 6.81 8.07
N VAL A 88 -7.94 8.07 7.62
CA VAL A 88 -8.64 8.53 6.41
C VAL A 88 -8.15 7.78 5.17
N ASN A 89 -6.83 7.64 4.99
CA ASN A 89 -6.30 6.86 3.87
C ASN A 89 -6.77 5.41 3.92
N LEU A 90 -6.77 4.80 5.11
CA LEU A 90 -7.20 3.41 5.30
C LEU A 90 -8.69 3.23 5.03
N THR A 91 -9.52 4.19 5.43
CA THR A 91 -10.98 4.17 5.20
C THR A 91 -11.34 4.22 3.71
N ILE A 92 -10.51 4.86 2.88
CA ILE A 92 -10.70 4.90 1.42
C ILE A 92 -10.11 3.65 0.76
N THR A 93 -8.90 3.26 1.17
CA THR A 93 -8.14 2.21 0.49
C THR A 93 -8.65 0.80 0.81
N VAL A 94 -9.03 0.51 2.05
CA VAL A 94 -9.51 -0.81 2.48
C VAL A 94 -10.78 -1.26 1.75
N PRO A 95 -11.87 -0.49 1.66
CA PRO A 95 -13.10 -0.97 1.00
C PRO A 95 -12.86 -1.26 -0.48
N ILE A 96 -12.10 -0.42 -1.18
CA ILE A 96 -11.77 -0.64 -2.60
C ILE A 96 -10.95 -1.93 -2.75
N THR A 97 -9.94 -2.11 -1.89
CA THR A 97 -9.11 -3.31 -1.90
C THR A 97 -9.93 -4.57 -1.63
N VAL A 98 -10.84 -4.53 -0.64
CA VAL A 98 -11.72 -5.66 -0.31
C VAL A 98 -12.64 -6.00 -1.48
N VAL A 99 -13.29 -5.01 -2.10
CA VAL A 99 -14.16 -5.23 -3.27
C VAL A 99 -13.36 -5.89 -4.39
N SER A 100 -12.17 -5.38 -4.71
CA SER A 100 -11.32 -5.96 -5.76
C SER A 100 -10.81 -7.36 -5.42
N CYS A 101 -10.44 -7.63 -4.17
CA CYS A 101 -10.08 -8.98 -3.71
C CYS A 101 -11.25 -9.96 -3.91
N VAL A 102 -12.49 -9.57 -3.57
CA VAL A 102 -13.68 -10.41 -3.77
C VAL A 102 -13.90 -10.70 -5.25
N LEU A 103 -13.78 -9.70 -6.12
CA LEU A 103 -13.91 -9.90 -7.58
C LEU A 103 -12.84 -10.87 -8.10
N LEU A 104 -11.59 -10.75 -7.62
CA LEU A 104 -10.50 -11.65 -7.98
C LEU A 104 -10.70 -13.08 -7.45
N MET A 105 -11.25 -13.27 -6.24
CA MET A 105 -11.58 -14.60 -5.73
C MET A 105 -12.58 -15.34 -6.62
N ILE A 106 -13.59 -14.60 -7.10
CA ILE A 106 -14.62 -15.14 -8.00
C ILE A 106 -14.03 -15.47 -9.37
N SER A 107 -13.17 -14.59 -9.91
CA SER A 107 -12.55 -14.77 -11.23
C SER A 107 -11.51 -15.91 -11.26
N LEU A 108 -10.65 -16.00 -10.25
CA LEU A 108 -9.54 -16.95 -10.25
C LEU A 108 -9.92 -18.34 -9.68
N GLY A 109 -11.07 -18.47 -9.02
CA GLY A 109 -11.48 -19.74 -8.40
C GLY A 109 -10.52 -20.21 -7.31
N THR A 110 -9.95 -19.27 -6.54
CA THR A 110 -8.94 -19.54 -5.52
C THR A 110 -9.47 -20.47 -4.41
N GLY A 111 -8.63 -21.38 -3.91
CA GLY A 111 -8.96 -22.17 -2.72
C GLY A 111 -9.06 -21.30 -1.45
N TRP A 112 -9.73 -21.81 -0.40
CA TRP A 112 -9.98 -21.08 0.85
C TRP A 112 -8.72 -20.43 1.47
N ALA A 113 -7.57 -21.10 1.44
CA ALA A 113 -6.32 -20.59 1.98
C ALA A 113 -5.76 -19.41 1.15
N ASP A 114 -5.85 -19.48 -0.18
CA ASP A 114 -5.38 -18.41 -1.08
C ASP A 114 -6.30 -17.19 -1.01
N SER A 115 -7.61 -17.41 -0.88
CA SER A 115 -8.56 -16.32 -0.66
C SER A 115 -8.25 -15.54 0.62
N LEU A 116 -7.91 -16.23 1.72
CA LEU A 116 -7.54 -15.56 2.96
C LEU A 116 -6.26 -14.72 2.80
N LEU A 117 -5.26 -15.24 2.09
CA LEU A 117 -4.01 -14.53 1.79
C LEU A 117 -4.24 -13.32 0.88
N LEU A 118 -5.09 -13.48 -0.14
CA LEU A 118 -5.47 -12.44 -1.08
C LEU A 118 -6.17 -11.27 -0.40
N LEU A 119 -6.85 -11.50 0.72
CA LEU A 119 -7.48 -10.43 1.50
C LEU A 119 -6.54 -9.86 2.58
N ALA A 120 -5.84 -10.71 3.32
CA ALA A 120 -5.02 -10.29 4.46
C ALA A 120 -3.77 -9.49 4.02
N ILE A 121 -3.06 -9.95 3.00
CA ILE A 121 -1.77 -9.35 2.58
C ILE A 121 -1.96 -7.91 2.10
N PRO A 122 -2.89 -7.61 1.17
CA PRO A 122 -3.08 -6.24 0.69
C PRO A 122 -3.51 -5.26 1.78
N VAL A 123 -4.31 -5.71 2.75
CA VAL A 123 -4.72 -4.88 3.90
C VAL A 123 -3.55 -4.54 4.82
N ILE A 124 -2.67 -5.52 5.09
CA ILE A 124 -1.43 -5.27 5.84
C ILE A 124 -0.54 -4.26 5.09
N TYR A 125 -0.43 -4.39 3.77
CA TYR A 125 0.30 -3.45 2.92
C TYR A 125 -0.32 -2.05 2.90
N ALA A 126 -1.66 -1.93 2.92
CA ALA A 126 -2.34 -0.64 3.04
C ALA A 126 -1.95 0.07 4.35
N CYS A 127 -1.89 -0.66 5.46
CA CYS A 127 -1.45 -0.12 6.75
C CYS A 127 0.03 0.27 6.76
N TYR A 128 0.90 -0.62 6.28
CA TYR A 128 2.35 -0.40 6.19
C TYR A 128 2.66 0.84 5.34
N THR A 129 2.12 0.91 4.13
CA THR A 129 2.38 2.01 3.20
C THR A 129 1.85 3.34 3.74
N ALA A 130 0.70 3.34 4.40
CA ALA A 130 0.12 4.53 5.01
C ALA A 130 0.98 5.08 6.17
N LEU A 131 1.43 4.20 7.07
CA LEU A 131 2.32 4.57 8.20
C LEU A 131 3.69 5.03 7.70
N MET A 132 4.27 4.29 6.76
CA MET A 132 5.57 4.63 6.18
C MET A 132 5.53 5.96 5.44
N GLY A 133 4.46 6.22 4.68
CA GLY A 133 4.24 7.49 4.00
C GLY A 133 4.24 8.68 4.96
N ILE A 134 3.61 8.57 6.13
CA ILE A 134 3.65 9.62 7.15
C ILE A 134 5.05 9.81 7.73
N ILE A 135 5.75 8.73 8.09
CA ILE A 135 7.09 8.81 8.68
C ILE A 135 8.07 9.49 7.70
N VAL A 136 8.01 9.12 6.43
CA VAL A 136 8.85 9.71 5.38
C VAL A 136 8.48 11.19 5.15
N ASN A 137 7.19 11.52 5.13
CA ASN A 137 6.72 12.91 5.00
C ASN A 137 7.17 13.80 6.17
N LEU A 138 7.15 13.27 7.39
CA LEU A 138 7.66 13.98 8.58
C LEU A 138 9.18 14.18 8.55
N LYS A 139 9.94 13.25 7.96
CA LYS A 139 11.42 13.34 7.86
C LYS A 139 11.90 14.20 6.70
N LEU A 140 11.13 14.25 5.60
CA LEU A 140 11.42 15.03 4.40
C LEU A 140 10.24 15.95 4.06
N PRO A 141 9.90 16.89 4.95
CA PRO A 141 8.74 17.76 4.76
C PRO A 141 9.03 18.79 3.66
N LYS A 142 8.08 18.96 2.74
CA LYS A 142 8.12 20.00 1.71
C LYS A 142 7.04 21.03 2.00
N LEU A 143 7.33 21.92 2.96
CA LEU A 143 6.37 22.91 3.48
C LEU A 143 6.30 24.19 2.63
N GLU A 144 7.40 24.59 1.99
CA GLU A 144 7.39 25.70 1.05
C GLU A 144 7.07 25.20 -0.36
N TRP A 145 5.88 25.54 -0.83
CA TRP A 145 5.43 25.23 -2.17
C TRP A 145 4.59 26.37 -2.73
N THR A 146 4.82 26.71 -4.00
CA THR A 146 4.03 27.73 -4.73
C THR A 146 2.86 27.10 -5.49
N ASN A 147 2.90 25.78 -5.71
CA ASN A 147 1.84 25.02 -6.36
C ASN A 147 1.66 23.64 -5.69
N GLU A 148 0.42 23.29 -5.33
CA GLU A 148 0.05 22.03 -4.67
C GLU A 148 0.53 20.79 -5.43
N VAL A 149 0.62 20.90 -6.76
CA VAL A 149 1.08 19.82 -7.64
C VAL A 149 2.55 19.47 -7.36
N GLN A 150 3.38 20.42 -6.94
CA GLN A 150 4.81 20.17 -6.63
C GLN A 150 4.99 19.33 -5.37
N VAL A 151 4.08 19.45 -4.40
CA VAL A 151 4.09 18.65 -3.17
C VAL A 151 3.67 17.22 -3.47
N VAL A 152 2.68 17.04 -4.34
CA VAL A 152 2.11 15.73 -4.64
C VAL A 152 2.92 14.96 -5.69
N LYS A 153 3.55 15.63 -6.66
CA LYS A 153 4.26 14.98 -7.78
C LYS A 153 5.79 15.06 -7.72
N GLN A 154 6.36 16.02 -7.00
CA GLN A 154 7.81 16.28 -6.96
C GLN A 154 8.35 16.36 -5.52
N SER A 155 7.67 15.74 -4.55
CA SER A 155 8.21 15.61 -3.21
C SER A 155 9.11 14.39 -3.13
N ALA A 156 10.33 14.59 -2.61
CA ALA A 156 11.26 13.50 -2.32
C ALA A 156 10.63 12.46 -1.38
N ALA A 157 9.69 12.87 -0.52
CA ALA A 157 8.96 11.97 0.36
C ALA A 157 8.11 10.95 -0.40
N VAL A 158 7.46 11.36 -1.50
CA VAL A 158 6.64 10.46 -2.33
C VAL A 158 7.52 9.46 -3.07
N LEU A 159 8.64 9.92 -3.63
CA LEU A 159 9.57 9.06 -4.36
C LEU A 159 10.23 8.02 -3.44
N VAL A 160 10.66 8.43 -2.24
CA VAL A 160 11.24 7.53 -1.24
C VAL A 160 10.19 6.55 -0.72
N ALA A 161 8.97 6.99 -0.44
CA ALA A 161 7.89 6.09 0.00
C ALA A 161 7.54 5.06 -1.09
N MET A 162 7.50 5.46 -2.36
CA MET A 162 7.30 4.55 -3.48
C MET A 162 8.43 3.52 -3.58
N LEU A 163 9.70 3.96 -3.60
CA LEU A 163 10.85 3.06 -3.69
C LEU A 163 10.85 2.02 -2.56
N LEU A 164 10.56 2.44 -1.33
CA LEU A 164 10.49 1.53 -0.18
C LEU A 164 9.30 0.57 -0.27
N GLY A 165 8.17 1.02 -0.84
CA GLY A 165 7.04 0.13 -1.18
C GLY A 165 7.42 -0.92 -2.21
N PHE A 166 8.12 -0.54 -3.28
CA PHE A 166 8.59 -1.46 -4.31
C PHE A 166 9.60 -2.48 -3.76
N ILE A 167 10.61 -2.04 -3.00
CA ILE A 167 11.60 -2.92 -2.39
C ILE A 167 10.90 -3.95 -1.49
N SER A 168 9.93 -3.50 -0.69
CA SER A 168 9.15 -4.38 0.18
C SER A 168 8.37 -5.45 -0.58
N LEU A 169 7.93 -5.18 -1.82
CA LEU A 169 7.25 -6.15 -2.67
C LEU A 169 8.22 -7.10 -3.39
N ILE A 170 9.37 -6.60 -3.82
CA ILE A 170 10.36 -7.38 -4.56
C ILE A 170 10.95 -8.49 -3.68
N ILE A 171 11.09 -8.27 -2.37
CA ILE A 171 11.64 -9.28 -1.44
C ILE A 171 10.83 -10.58 -1.44
N PRO A 172 9.50 -10.58 -1.14
CA PRO A 172 8.70 -11.80 -1.19
C PRO A 172 8.56 -12.38 -2.61
N ALA A 173 8.49 -11.53 -3.64
CA ALA A 173 8.43 -12.00 -5.03
C ALA A 173 9.73 -12.73 -5.44
N GLY A 174 10.88 -12.13 -5.17
CA GLY A 174 12.19 -12.72 -5.46
C GLY A 174 12.44 -14.00 -4.65
N LEU A 175 12.02 -14.02 -3.38
CA LEU A 175 12.16 -15.21 -2.55
C LEU A 175 11.29 -16.36 -3.06
N SER A 176 10.08 -16.07 -3.56
CA SER A 176 9.21 -17.09 -4.18
C SER A 176 9.80 -17.68 -5.48
N PHE A 177 10.60 -16.90 -6.21
CA PHE A 177 11.26 -17.35 -7.44
C PHE A 177 12.50 -18.21 -7.15
N VAL A 178 13.31 -17.82 -6.15
CA VAL A 178 14.55 -18.52 -5.78
C VAL A 178 14.28 -19.80 -4.99
N LEU A 179 13.30 -19.79 -4.06
CA LEU A 179 12.92 -20.96 -3.27
C LEU A 179 11.74 -21.69 -3.92
N THR A 180 11.93 -22.18 -5.14
CA THR A 180 10.91 -22.98 -5.86
C THR A 180 10.53 -24.27 -5.11
N SER A 181 11.35 -24.70 -4.15
CA SER A 181 11.14 -25.89 -3.32
C SER A 181 10.17 -25.68 -2.15
N VAL A 182 9.84 -24.43 -1.81
CA VAL A 182 8.95 -24.08 -0.70
C VAL A 182 7.62 -23.61 -1.25
N ASP A 183 6.51 -24.01 -0.61
CA ASP A 183 5.18 -23.54 -0.99
C ASP A 183 5.12 -22.00 -0.89
N GLY A 184 4.80 -21.35 -2.02
CA GLY A 184 4.73 -19.89 -2.13
C GLY A 184 3.79 -19.26 -1.10
N ARG A 185 2.78 -20.00 -0.63
CA ARG A 185 1.88 -19.58 0.46
C ARG A 185 2.62 -19.32 1.77
N VAL A 186 3.60 -20.16 2.11
CA VAL A 186 4.37 -20.04 3.36
C VAL A 186 5.28 -18.80 3.31
N ILE A 187 5.87 -18.54 2.14
CA ILE A 187 6.69 -17.35 1.89
C ILE A 187 5.83 -16.08 2.04
N MET A 188 4.64 -16.08 1.46
CA MET A 188 3.68 -14.98 1.56
C MET A 188 3.18 -14.74 2.98
N LEU A 189 2.86 -15.80 3.73
CA LEU A 189 2.51 -15.73 5.14
C LEU A 189 3.65 -15.13 5.97
N GLY A 190 4.87 -15.63 5.79
CA GLY A 190 6.05 -15.11 6.47
C GLY A 190 6.26 -13.62 6.20
N ALA A 191 6.17 -13.20 4.94
CA ALA A 191 6.26 -11.80 4.56
C ALA A 191 5.14 -10.95 5.19
N GLY A 192 3.91 -11.45 5.19
CA GLY A 192 2.76 -10.79 5.83
C GLY A 192 2.96 -10.60 7.33
N VAL A 193 3.46 -11.61 8.04
CA VAL A 193 3.76 -11.54 9.48
C VAL A 193 4.87 -10.53 9.77
N ILE A 194 5.95 -10.53 8.98
CA ILE A 194 7.05 -9.57 9.12
C ILE A 194 6.52 -8.14 8.91
N LEU A 195 5.73 -7.91 7.86
CA LEU A 195 5.13 -6.61 7.58
C LEU A 195 4.12 -6.16 8.64
N ALA A 196 3.35 -7.08 9.20
CA ALA A 196 2.47 -6.80 10.34
C ALA A 196 3.29 -6.38 11.57
N GLY A 197 4.41 -7.06 11.84
CA GLY A 197 5.34 -6.69 12.90
C GLY A 197 5.97 -5.31 12.67
N VAL A 198 6.43 -5.03 11.45
CA VAL A 198 7.01 -3.73 11.07
C VAL A 198 5.97 -2.62 11.19
N SER A 199 4.75 -2.82 10.69
CA SER A 199 3.67 -1.83 10.81
C SER A 199 3.27 -1.58 12.26
N ALA A 200 3.23 -2.60 13.11
CA ALA A 200 3.02 -2.43 14.55
C ALA A 200 4.17 -1.64 15.21
N GLY A 201 5.42 -1.90 14.81
CA GLY A 201 6.58 -1.12 15.24
C GLY A 201 6.50 0.34 14.81
N MET A 202 6.13 0.60 13.55
CA MET A 202 5.92 1.96 13.03
C MET A 202 4.79 2.69 13.76
N TYR A 203 3.68 2.01 14.05
CA TYR A 203 2.58 2.58 14.83
C TYR A 203 3.05 2.99 16.24
N ARG A 204 3.79 2.13 16.93
CA ARG A 204 4.39 2.45 18.24
C ARG A 204 5.38 3.61 18.15
N TYR A 205 6.18 3.65 17.09
CA TYR A 205 7.12 4.75 16.84
C TYR A 205 6.39 6.08 16.63
N VAL A 206 5.34 6.11 15.79
CA VAL A 206 4.51 7.32 15.59
C VAL A 206 3.83 7.75 16.88
N LYS A 207 3.38 6.80 17.73
CA LYS A 207 2.80 7.13 19.03
C LYS A 207 3.83 7.71 20.01
N ALA A 208 5.05 7.17 20.04
CA ALA A 208 6.10 7.58 20.98
C ALA A 208 6.83 8.87 20.54
N GLN A 209 7.06 9.05 19.24
CA GLN A 209 7.87 10.14 18.70
C GLN A 209 7.06 11.16 17.87
N GLY A 210 5.77 10.93 17.67
CA GLY A 210 4.92 11.79 16.85
C GLY A 210 4.88 13.24 17.33
N GLU A 211 4.92 13.47 18.64
CA GLU A 211 4.99 14.82 19.21
C GLU A 211 6.35 15.48 18.95
N GLY A 212 7.45 14.75 19.13
CA GLY A 212 8.79 15.25 18.89
C GLY A 212 9.09 15.54 17.42
N LEU A 213 8.63 14.68 16.49
CA LEU A 213 8.78 14.95 15.05
C LEU A 213 7.90 16.10 14.59
N PHE A 214 6.68 16.25 15.13
CA PHE A 214 5.78 17.33 14.73
C PHE A 214 6.21 18.70 15.25
N LEU A 215 6.88 18.75 16.41
CA LEU A 215 7.46 19.99 16.95
C LEU A 215 8.72 20.47 16.22
N ARG A 216 9.41 19.56 15.49
CA ARG A 216 10.61 19.88 14.70
C ARG A 216 10.30 20.40 13.29
N LEU A 217 9.07 20.22 12.83
CA LEU A 217 8.57 20.89 11.64
C LEU A 217 8.47 22.39 11.91
#